data_AF-A0A2Z7DAM5-F1
#
_entry.id   AF-A0A2Z7DAM5-F1
#
_cell.length_a   1.000
_cell.length_b   1.000
_cell.length_c   1.000
_cell.angle_alpha   90.00
_cell.angle_beta   90.00
_cell.angle_gamma   90.00
#
_symmetry.space_group_name_H-M   'P 1'
#
loop_
_entity.id
_entity.type
_entity.pdbx_description
1 polymer ?
#
loop_
_entity_poly.entity_id
_entity_poly.type
_entity_poly.pdbx_seq_one_letter_code
_entity_poly.pdbx_strand_id
1 'polypeptide(L)'
;MAGNFLPEAKLTANGRPVLDAGEVECSLLSVVDVLSEDLASFPHLKSCLLILTTHRLLFLPQESNSSANSGSHYVPLSAIQQILSAKKSLKSMFHSPRIRFQVGATPDGRISENGAQHAVFTLVLRGKTDPDSFLGKFWDAWRGKAWEASGSTSGSVLGKGSGESSLAIRMPVVGVAGILRKEQEKWENTDKSLQDAFQDLNALMSKAKEMVLLAEKMRSKLLSGSNNQTGGVGDDELGSKEEMQDWLLSVGIASPVTKESAGALYHQQLSRQLADFVKKPLERAGGMMNLIDIYCLFNRARGTELISPDDLLQACSLWEKFDVYVRFRANLNSATSLIVFEKIKIFNPFFILYSPVISLVLIF
;
A
#
# COMPACT_ATOMS: atom_id res chain seq x y z
N MET A 1 -13.20 -5.90 -38.43
CA MET A 1 -11.85 -6.44 -38.16
C MET A 1 -11.00 -5.33 -37.59
N ALA A 2 -10.02 -5.63 -36.71
CA ALA A 2 -9.21 -4.60 -36.04
C ALA A 2 -8.37 -3.79 -37.05
N GLY A 3 -7.97 -4.41 -38.16
CA GLY A 3 -7.27 -3.75 -39.28
C GLY A 3 -8.03 -2.61 -39.95
N ASN A 4 -9.34 -2.47 -39.70
CA ASN A 4 -10.10 -1.31 -40.18
C ASN A 4 -9.77 -0.03 -39.40
N PHE A 5 -9.25 -0.17 -38.17
CA PHE A 5 -9.00 0.92 -37.23
C PHE A 5 -7.51 1.06 -36.90
N LEU A 6 -6.81 -0.08 -36.75
CA LEU A 6 -5.40 -0.16 -36.37
C LEU A 6 -4.52 -0.56 -37.54
N PRO A 7 -3.34 0.07 -37.70
CA PRO A 7 -2.28 -0.44 -38.56
C PRO A 7 -1.88 -1.88 -38.20
N GLU A 8 -1.47 -2.65 -39.21
CA GLU A 8 -0.99 -4.02 -39.04
C GLU A 8 0.52 -4.04 -38.74
N ALA A 9 0.92 -4.84 -37.76
CA ALA A 9 2.30 -5.01 -37.35
C ALA A 9 2.99 -6.08 -38.21
N LYS A 10 4.17 -5.76 -38.73
CA LYS A 10 5.01 -6.74 -39.44
C LYS A 10 5.65 -7.70 -38.45
N LEU A 11 5.51 -9.00 -38.71
CA LEU A 11 6.12 -10.05 -37.90
C LEU A 11 7.22 -10.77 -38.69
N THR A 12 8.20 -11.26 -37.96
CA THR A 12 9.20 -12.22 -38.43
C THR A 12 8.59 -13.61 -38.57
N ALA A 13 9.30 -14.54 -39.23
CA ALA A 13 8.88 -15.94 -39.35
C ALA A 13 8.64 -16.64 -38.00
N ASN A 14 9.25 -16.14 -36.92
CA ASN A 14 9.10 -16.65 -35.56
C ASN A 14 8.02 -15.91 -34.75
N GLY A 15 7.15 -15.13 -35.39
CA GLY A 15 6.06 -14.41 -34.74
C GLY A 15 6.47 -13.18 -33.92
N ARG A 16 7.75 -12.77 -33.96
CA ARG A 16 8.22 -11.56 -33.26
C ARG A 16 8.02 -10.30 -34.11
N PRO A 17 7.65 -9.15 -33.52
CA PRO A 17 7.55 -7.89 -34.24
C PRO A 17 8.86 -7.47 -34.90
N VAL A 18 8.77 -6.95 -36.12
CA VAL A 18 9.88 -6.27 -36.79
C VAL A 18 9.93 -4.84 -36.29
N LEU A 19 11.03 -4.49 -35.62
CA LEU A 19 11.27 -3.15 -35.07
C LEU A 19 11.89 -2.23 -36.11
N ASP A 20 11.50 -0.96 -36.08
CA ASP A 20 12.05 0.10 -36.92
C ASP A 20 13.46 0.52 -36.45
N ALA A 21 14.20 1.23 -37.28
CA ALA A 21 15.55 1.68 -36.93
C ALA A 21 15.52 2.62 -35.71
N GLY A 22 16.24 2.26 -34.64
CA GLY A 22 16.23 2.99 -33.37
C GLY A 22 15.03 2.68 -32.46
N GLU A 23 14.10 1.81 -32.88
CA GLU A 23 13.01 1.34 -32.04
C GLU A 23 13.51 0.27 -31.07
N VAL A 24 13.38 0.54 -29.77
CA VAL A 24 13.74 -0.38 -28.69
C VAL A 24 12.49 -0.80 -27.91
N GLU A 25 12.46 -2.06 -27.47
CA GLU A 25 11.44 -2.61 -26.57
C GLU A 25 11.66 -2.12 -25.13
N CYS A 26 10.59 -1.60 -24.51
CA CYS A 26 10.62 -1.02 -23.16
C CYS A 26 9.97 -1.94 -22.12
N SER A 27 8.87 -2.61 -22.49
CA SER A 27 8.12 -3.49 -21.59
C SER A 27 7.24 -4.46 -22.34
N LEU A 28 6.98 -5.61 -21.72
CA LEU A 28 6.10 -6.64 -22.25
C LEU A 28 5.10 -7.08 -21.17
N LEU A 29 3.84 -7.23 -21.56
CA LEU A 29 2.75 -7.69 -20.71
C LEU A 29 1.96 -8.78 -21.40
N SER A 30 1.71 -9.88 -20.70
CA SER A 30 0.89 -10.99 -21.17
C SER A 30 -0.57 -10.84 -20.71
N VAL A 31 -1.51 -11.36 -21.50
CA VAL A 31 -2.94 -11.45 -21.16
C VAL A 31 -3.56 -10.06 -20.91
N VAL A 32 -3.45 -9.20 -21.92
CA VAL A 32 -4.05 -7.86 -21.92
C VAL A 32 -5.22 -7.83 -22.89
N ASP A 33 -6.36 -7.28 -22.46
CA ASP A 33 -7.44 -6.97 -23.38
C ASP A 33 -7.40 -5.51 -23.79
N VAL A 34 -7.84 -5.25 -25.01
CA VAL A 34 -7.95 -3.90 -25.58
C VAL A 34 -9.36 -3.66 -26.03
N LEU A 35 -9.94 -2.59 -25.51
CA LEU A 35 -11.30 -2.14 -25.85
C LEU A 35 -11.30 -0.65 -26.11
N SER A 36 -12.18 -0.22 -27.00
CA SER A 36 -12.43 1.18 -27.31
C SER A 36 -13.88 1.49 -26.97
N GLU A 37 -14.12 2.52 -26.15
CA GLU A 37 -15.48 2.90 -25.73
C GLU A 37 -16.16 3.78 -26.81
N ASP A 38 -15.37 4.57 -27.55
CA ASP A 38 -15.88 5.52 -28.55
C ASP A 38 -16.09 4.90 -29.95
N LEU A 39 -15.45 3.77 -30.22
CA LEU A 39 -15.51 3.08 -31.51
C LEU A 39 -16.39 1.84 -31.39
N ALA A 40 -17.71 2.03 -31.56
CA ALA A 40 -18.72 0.97 -31.36
C ALA A 40 -18.48 -0.30 -32.20
N SER A 41 -17.79 -0.18 -33.34
CA SER A 41 -17.44 -1.27 -34.26
C SER A 41 -16.02 -1.82 -34.07
N PHE A 42 -15.26 -1.30 -33.09
CA PHE A 42 -13.93 -1.81 -32.77
C PHE A 42 -14.02 -3.20 -32.12
N PRO A 43 -13.34 -4.22 -32.66
CA PRO A 43 -13.40 -5.56 -32.09
C PRO A 43 -12.62 -5.60 -30.77
N HIS A 44 -13.23 -6.20 -29.75
CA HIS A 44 -12.60 -6.40 -28.46
C HIS A 44 -11.44 -7.41 -28.60
N LEU A 45 -10.20 -6.93 -28.51
CA LEU A 45 -9.02 -7.78 -28.55
C LEU A 45 -8.85 -8.41 -27.17
N LYS A 46 -8.82 -9.75 -27.09
CA LYS A 46 -8.77 -10.48 -25.82
C LYS A 46 -7.47 -11.25 -25.70
N SER A 47 -6.92 -11.29 -24.49
CA SER A 47 -5.73 -12.08 -24.14
C SER A 47 -4.55 -11.86 -25.08
N CYS A 48 -4.27 -10.60 -25.42
CA CYS A 48 -3.15 -10.25 -26.28
C CYS A 48 -1.85 -10.16 -25.48
N LEU A 49 -0.75 -10.43 -26.17
CA LEU A 49 0.58 -10.01 -25.76
C LEU A 49 0.76 -8.53 -26.13
N LEU A 50 0.90 -7.68 -25.13
CA LEU A 50 1.15 -6.26 -25.29
C LEU A 50 2.65 -5.99 -25.18
N ILE A 51 3.22 -5.37 -26.21
CA ILE A 51 4.63 -4.96 -26.22
C ILE A 51 4.67 -3.43 -26.37
N LEU A 52 5.27 -2.78 -25.38
CA LEU A 52 5.58 -1.35 -25.43
C LEU A 52 6.99 -1.17 -25.99
N THR A 53 7.09 -0.43 -27.09
CA THR A 53 8.36 0.06 -27.60
C THR A 53 8.46 1.57 -27.40
N THR A 54 9.60 2.13 -27.75
CA THR A 54 9.83 3.58 -27.84
C THR A 54 8.98 4.29 -28.90
N HIS A 55 8.34 3.55 -29.82
CA HIS A 55 7.60 4.13 -30.96
C HIS A 55 6.14 3.67 -31.02
N ARG A 56 5.81 2.48 -30.49
CA ARG A 56 4.51 1.84 -30.70
C ARG A 56 4.06 1.02 -29.48
N LEU A 57 2.76 0.89 -29.33
CA LEU A 57 2.11 -0.17 -28.55
C LEU A 57 1.67 -1.27 -29.50
N LEU A 58 2.28 -2.44 -29.40
CA LEU A 58 2.00 -3.60 -30.26
C LEU A 58 1.08 -4.59 -29.53
N PHE A 59 0.08 -5.10 -30.24
CA PHE A 59 -0.89 -6.08 -29.76
C PHE A 59 -0.79 -7.33 -30.62
N LEU A 60 -0.24 -8.40 -30.05
CA LEU A 60 -0.11 -9.68 -30.72
C LEU A 60 -1.14 -10.66 -30.12
N PRO A 61 -1.93 -11.37 -30.95
CA PRO A 61 -2.81 -12.42 -30.48
C PRO A 61 -2.00 -13.60 -29.94
N GLN A 62 -2.41 -14.15 -28.81
CA GLN A 62 -1.79 -15.36 -28.26
C GLN A 62 -2.29 -16.58 -29.05
N GLU A 63 -1.37 -17.46 -29.47
CA GLU A 63 -1.61 -18.57 -30.42
C GLU A 63 -2.79 -19.51 -30.06
N SER A 64 -3.24 -19.52 -28.80
CA SER A 64 -4.34 -20.36 -28.33
C SER A 64 -5.74 -19.93 -28.77
N ASN A 65 -5.93 -18.76 -29.39
CA ASN A 65 -7.24 -18.24 -29.81
C ASN A 65 -7.24 -17.73 -31.26
N SER A 66 -7.04 -18.63 -32.22
CA SER A 66 -7.14 -18.33 -33.65
C SER A 66 -8.61 -18.14 -34.08
N SER A 67 -9.18 -16.96 -33.79
CA SER A 67 -10.40 -16.49 -34.45
C SER A 67 -10.04 -15.57 -35.62
N ALA A 68 -10.91 -15.47 -36.64
CA ALA A 68 -10.68 -14.78 -37.92
C ALA A 68 -10.39 -13.25 -37.83
N ASN A 69 -10.25 -12.68 -36.63
CA ASN A 69 -9.91 -11.27 -36.38
C ASN A 69 -8.49 -11.08 -35.79
N SER A 70 -7.67 -12.14 -35.75
CA SER A 70 -6.39 -12.20 -35.03
C SER A 70 -5.21 -11.67 -35.86
N GLY A 71 -5.31 -10.43 -36.33
CA GLY A 71 -4.15 -9.72 -36.87
C GLY A 71 -3.26 -9.20 -35.74
N SER A 72 -1.97 -9.06 -35.99
CA SER A 72 -1.10 -8.29 -35.09
C SER A 72 -1.23 -6.82 -35.44
N HIS A 73 -1.57 -6.02 -34.45
CA HIS A 73 -1.90 -4.61 -34.67
C HIS A 73 -1.07 -3.71 -33.77
N TYR A 74 -0.98 -2.42 -34.09
CA TYR A 74 -0.30 -1.47 -33.23
C TYR A 74 -0.97 -0.11 -33.17
N VAL A 75 -0.69 0.61 -32.09
CA VAL A 75 -0.97 2.04 -31.94
C VAL A 75 0.38 2.77 -31.93
N PRO A 76 0.64 3.70 -32.87
CA PRO A 76 1.83 4.53 -32.79
C PRO A 76 1.75 5.48 -31.59
N LEU A 77 2.85 5.60 -30.84
CA LEU A 77 2.92 6.50 -29.69
C LEU A 77 2.75 7.97 -30.10
N SER A 78 3.12 8.31 -31.34
CA SER A 78 2.90 9.65 -31.90
C SER A 78 1.43 10.03 -32.02
N ALA A 79 0.54 9.05 -32.23
CA ALA A 79 -0.90 9.30 -32.27
C ALA A 79 -1.55 9.36 -30.89
N ILE A 80 -0.82 9.05 -29.82
CA ILE A 80 -1.34 9.17 -28.45
C ILE A 80 -1.24 10.62 -28.02
N GLN A 81 -2.37 11.20 -27.64
CA GLN A 81 -2.45 12.60 -27.23
C GLN A 81 -2.47 12.76 -25.72
N GLN A 82 -3.07 11.80 -25.00
CA GLN A 82 -3.15 11.85 -23.55
C GLN A 82 -3.21 10.45 -22.95
N ILE A 83 -2.44 10.20 -21.90
CA ILE A 83 -2.56 9.01 -21.05
C ILE A 83 -3.43 9.40 -19.84
N LEU A 84 -4.54 8.70 -19.65
CA LEU A 84 -5.54 8.99 -18.62
C LEU A 84 -5.25 8.17 -17.36
N SER A 85 -5.03 8.87 -16.23
CA SER A 85 -4.89 8.23 -14.93
C SER A 85 -6.25 7.75 -14.43
N ALA A 86 -6.34 6.48 -14.01
CA ALA A 86 -7.53 5.97 -13.36
C ALA A 86 -7.63 6.57 -11.96
N LYS A 87 -8.78 7.20 -11.63
CA LYS A 87 -9.05 7.64 -10.25
C LYS A 87 -9.04 6.41 -9.34
N LYS A 88 -8.13 6.38 -8.36
CA LYS A 88 -8.06 5.33 -7.32
C LYS A 88 -9.34 5.35 -6.49
N SER A 89 -10.35 4.62 -6.94
CA SER A 89 -11.63 4.45 -6.26
C SER A 89 -11.61 3.11 -5.51
N LEU A 90 -12.24 3.05 -4.34
CA LEU A 90 -12.42 1.81 -3.56
C LEU A 90 -13.08 0.68 -4.39
N LYS A 91 -13.86 1.02 -5.43
CA LYS A 91 -14.46 0.05 -6.37
C LYS A 91 -13.47 -0.60 -7.33
N SER A 92 -12.27 -0.01 -7.51
CA SER A 92 -11.22 -0.55 -8.38
C SER A 92 -10.46 -1.74 -7.78
N MET A 93 -10.56 -1.98 -6.47
CA MET A 93 -9.95 -3.16 -5.82
C MET A 93 -10.57 -4.50 -6.25
N PHE A 94 -11.79 -4.48 -6.80
CA PHE A 94 -12.50 -5.68 -7.25
C PHE A 94 -12.48 -5.90 -8.77
N HIS A 95 -11.78 -5.03 -9.52
CA HIS A 95 -11.72 -5.09 -10.97
C HIS A 95 -10.26 -5.18 -11.43
N SER A 96 -10.05 -5.82 -12.58
CA SER A 96 -8.75 -5.85 -13.24
C SER A 96 -8.25 -4.41 -13.47
N PRO A 97 -6.96 -4.11 -13.23
CA PRO A 97 -6.40 -2.78 -13.47
C PRO A 97 -6.62 -2.33 -14.92
N ARG A 98 -7.02 -1.06 -15.08
CA ARG A 98 -7.34 -0.46 -16.39
C ARG A 98 -6.44 0.74 -16.65
N ILE A 99 -5.76 0.74 -17.79
CA ILE A 99 -4.98 1.89 -18.27
C ILE A 99 -5.72 2.46 -19.47
N ARG A 100 -6.01 3.76 -19.43
CA ARG A 100 -6.72 4.45 -20.50
C ARG A 100 -5.81 5.44 -21.20
N PHE A 101 -5.96 5.58 -22.50
CA PHE A 101 -5.27 6.61 -23.28
C PHE A 101 -6.12 7.04 -24.46
N GLN A 102 -5.96 8.29 -24.85
CA GLN A 102 -6.64 8.93 -25.95
C GLN A 102 -5.70 9.00 -27.16
N VAL A 103 -6.21 8.62 -28.32
CA VAL A 103 -5.50 8.68 -29.60
C VAL A 103 -6.23 9.59 -30.58
N GLY A 104 -5.47 10.18 -31.49
CA GLY A 104 -6.00 10.82 -32.69
C GLY A 104 -6.57 9.78 -33.66
N ALA A 105 -7.73 10.08 -34.23
CA ALA A 105 -8.40 9.27 -35.23
C ALA A 105 -8.91 10.13 -36.38
N THR A 106 -8.94 9.56 -37.59
CA THR A 106 -9.62 10.14 -38.74
C THR A 106 -11.14 10.06 -38.57
N PRO A 107 -11.93 10.80 -39.37
CA PRO A 107 -13.39 10.71 -39.34
C PRO A 107 -13.93 9.29 -39.57
N ASP A 108 -13.16 8.46 -40.30
CA ASP A 108 -13.49 7.06 -40.58
C ASP A 108 -13.12 6.11 -39.42
N GLY A 109 -12.60 6.64 -38.31
CA GLY A 109 -12.21 5.89 -37.12
C GLY A 109 -10.81 5.27 -37.16
N ARG A 110 -10.01 5.50 -38.21
CA ARG A 110 -8.63 5.00 -38.29
C ARG A 110 -7.69 5.82 -37.44
N ILE A 111 -6.79 5.18 -36.70
CA ILE A 111 -5.81 5.88 -35.88
C ILE A 111 -4.83 6.66 -36.77
N SER A 112 -4.64 7.94 -36.44
CA SER A 112 -3.72 8.83 -37.15
C SER A 112 -3.21 9.92 -36.22
N GLU A 113 -1.95 10.31 -36.38
CA GLU A 113 -1.28 11.34 -35.58
C GLU A 113 -1.97 12.71 -35.67
N ASN A 114 -2.41 13.09 -36.88
CA ASN A 114 -3.11 14.34 -37.15
C ASN A 114 -4.64 14.14 -37.25
N GLY A 115 -5.18 13.17 -36.51
CA GLY A 115 -6.62 12.90 -36.50
C GLY A 115 -7.43 14.06 -35.95
N ALA A 116 -8.47 14.49 -36.67
CA ALA A 116 -9.40 15.53 -36.24
C ALA A 116 -10.38 15.05 -35.16
N GLN A 117 -10.53 13.74 -35.00
CA GLN A 117 -11.36 13.11 -33.98
C GLN A 117 -10.47 12.39 -32.95
N HIS A 118 -11.07 12.02 -31.83
CA HIS A 118 -10.38 11.29 -30.78
C HIS A 118 -11.08 9.98 -30.44
N ALA A 119 -10.30 8.96 -30.12
CA ALA A 119 -10.80 7.70 -29.59
C ALA A 119 -10.07 7.35 -28.29
N VAL A 120 -10.79 6.82 -27.32
CA VAL A 120 -10.24 6.34 -26.06
C VAL A 120 -10.11 4.82 -26.07
N PHE A 121 -8.87 4.36 -25.92
CA PHE A 121 -8.54 2.97 -25.72
C PHE A 121 -8.36 2.68 -24.23
N THR A 122 -8.78 1.48 -23.84
CA THR A 122 -8.58 0.94 -22.50
C THR A 122 -7.87 -0.40 -22.60
N LEU A 123 -6.73 -0.49 -21.90
CA LEU A 123 -6.01 -1.73 -21.64
C LEU A 123 -6.55 -2.32 -20.34
N VAL A 124 -7.02 -3.56 -20.37
CA VAL A 124 -7.44 -4.31 -19.18
C VAL A 124 -6.41 -5.40 -18.90
N LEU A 125 -5.74 -5.28 -17.76
CA LEU A 125 -4.64 -6.14 -17.36
C LEU A 125 -5.18 -7.35 -16.59
N ARG A 126 -5.20 -8.54 -17.22
CA ARG A 126 -5.82 -9.76 -16.62
C ARG A 126 -4.82 -10.77 -16.03
N GLY A 127 -3.54 -10.43 -15.92
CA GLY A 127 -2.50 -11.30 -15.38
C GLY A 127 -1.86 -10.80 -14.08
N LYS A 128 -0.94 -11.59 -13.51
CA LYS A 128 -0.01 -11.13 -12.46
C LYS A 128 0.96 -10.14 -13.08
N THR A 129 0.55 -8.88 -13.13
CA THR A 129 1.31 -7.78 -13.73
C THR A 129 1.26 -6.59 -12.79
N ASP A 130 2.35 -5.84 -12.73
CA ASP A 130 2.41 -4.60 -11.97
C ASP A 130 1.97 -3.43 -12.88
N PRO A 131 0.72 -2.93 -12.73
CA PRO A 131 0.19 -1.90 -13.60
C PRO A 131 0.93 -0.57 -13.44
N ASP A 132 1.43 -0.27 -12.24
CA ASP A 132 2.07 1.01 -11.95
C ASP A 132 3.47 1.07 -12.59
N SER A 133 4.23 -0.03 -12.53
CA SER A 133 5.52 -0.17 -13.22
C SER A 133 5.37 -0.05 -14.75
N PHE A 134 4.37 -0.70 -15.34
CA PHE A 134 4.11 -0.55 -16.78
C PHE A 134 3.69 0.87 -17.14
N LEU A 135 2.79 1.48 -16.35
CA LEU A 135 2.33 2.84 -16.57
C LEU A 135 3.49 3.83 -16.54
N GLY A 136 4.42 3.70 -15.59
CA GLY A 136 5.63 4.51 -15.53
C GLY A 136 6.46 4.41 -16.82
N LYS A 137 6.76 3.19 -17.27
CA LYS A 137 7.50 2.96 -18.53
C LYS A 137 6.76 3.50 -19.75
N PHE A 138 5.44 3.41 -19.77
CA PHE A 138 4.61 3.94 -20.84
C PHE A 138 4.67 5.46 -20.90
N TRP A 139 4.62 6.13 -19.74
CA TRP A 139 4.84 7.57 -19.64
C TRP A 139 6.23 7.99 -20.11
N ASP A 140 7.28 7.26 -19.70
CA ASP A 140 8.65 7.55 -20.09
C ASP A 140 8.84 7.41 -21.61
N ALA A 141 8.32 6.33 -22.21
CA ALA A 141 8.39 6.12 -23.65
C ALA A 141 7.62 7.19 -24.44
N TRP A 142 6.42 7.55 -23.98
CA TRP A 142 5.60 8.57 -24.63
C TRP A 142 6.20 9.98 -24.50
N ARG A 143 6.73 10.34 -23.33
CA ARG A 143 7.40 11.64 -23.13
C ARG A 143 8.75 11.72 -23.83
N GLY A 144 9.41 10.58 -24.02
CA GLY A 144 10.71 10.48 -24.69
C GLY A 144 10.64 10.79 -26.18
N LYS A 145 9.46 10.71 -26.82
CA LYS A 145 9.22 11.12 -28.21
C LYS A 145 10.28 10.62 -29.20
N ALA A 146 10.73 9.37 -29.03
CA ALA A 146 11.84 8.82 -29.80
C ALA A 146 11.59 8.83 -31.31
N TRP A 147 10.32 8.80 -31.72
CA TRP A 147 9.88 8.88 -33.12
C TRP A 147 10.19 10.24 -33.79
N GLU A 148 10.41 11.32 -33.04
CA GLU A 148 10.78 12.62 -33.60
C GLU A 148 12.26 12.68 -34.01
N ALA A 149 13.12 11.87 -33.38
CA ALA A 149 14.56 11.87 -33.63
C ALA A 149 14.95 11.27 -35.01
N SER A 150 14.12 10.38 -35.55
CA SER A 150 14.36 9.73 -36.86
C SER A 150 14.09 10.63 -38.07
N GLY A 151 13.59 11.86 -37.88
CA GLY A 151 13.22 12.78 -38.96
C GLY A 151 14.28 13.80 -39.39
N SER A 152 15.47 13.84 -38.77
CA SER A 152 16.46 14.89 -39.03
C SER A 152 17.84 14.35 -39.45
N THR A 153 17.90 13.80 -40.67
CA THR A 153 19.17 13.61 -41.38
C THR A 153 19.25 14.54 -42.60
N SER A 154 19.73 15.77 -42.37
CA SER A 154 20.51 16.55 -43.35
C SER A 154 21.13 17.75 -42.63
N GLY A 155 22.43 17.66 -42.37
CA GLY A 155 23.18 18.72 -41.69
C GLY A 155 24.59 18.27 -41.33
N SER A 156 25.45 18.11 -42.35
CA SER A 156 26.90 17.96 -42.19
C SER A 156 27.46 19.07 -41.29
N VAL A 157 28.21 18.71 -40.23
CA VAL A 157 29.06 19.67 -39.52
C VAL A 157 30.47 19.11 -39.38
N LEU A 158 31.32 19.47 -40.34
CA LEU A 158 32.72 19.77 -40.13
C LEU A 158 32.80 21.22 -39.67
N GLY A 159 33.37 21.49 -38.48
CA GLY A 159 33.53 22.87 -38.01
C GLY A 159 34.14 22.98 -36.61
N LYS A 160 35.40 23.39 -36.58
CA LYS A 160 36.24 23.68 -35.42
C LYS A 160 35.90 25.09 -34.88
N GLY A 161 35.69 25.27 -33.58
CA GLY A 161 35.55 26.62 -33.00
C GLY A 161 35.09 26.62 -31.53
N SER A 162 35.84 27.34 -30.70
CA SER A 162 35.70 27.56 -29.26
C SER A 162 34.41 28.28 -28.83
N GLY A 163 33.92 28.00 -27.63
CA GLY A 163 32.95 28.85 -26.90
C GLY A 163 31.75 28.10 -26.30
N GLU A 164 31.76 28.02 -24.97
CA GLU A 164 30.70 27.74 -23.99
C GLU A 164 29.26 27.36 -24.42
N SER A 165 28.72 26.45 -23.60
CA SER A 165 27.31 26.09 -23.43
C SER A 165 26.64 25.35 -24.59
N SER A 166 26.87 24.04 -24.66
CA SER A 166 25.95 23.14 -25.38
C SER A 166 25.67 21.90 -24.53
N LEU A 167 24.37 21.72 -24.25
CA LEU A 167 23.80 20.52 -23.68
C LEU A 167 24.21 19.34 -24.54
N ALA A 168 25.17 18.55 -24.05
CA ALA A 168 25.64 17.35 -24.72
C ALA A 168 24.46 16.41 -24.94
N ILE A 169 24.04 16.29 -26.20
CA ILE A 169 23.16 15.25 -26.71
C ILE A 169 23.81 13.91 -26.34
N ARG A 170 23.33 13.29 -25.25
CA ARG A 170 23.74 11.95 -24.84
C ARG A 170 23.05 10.96 -25.77
N MET A 171 23.74 10.57 -26.83
CA MET A 171 23.39 9.35 -27.56
C MET A 171 23.36 8.18 -26.55
N PRO A 172 22.32 7.33 -26.52
CA PRO A 172 22.34 6.17 -25.64
C PRO A 172 23.42 5.21 -26.13
N VAL A 173 24.46 5.03 -25.33
CA VAL A 173 25.49 4.01 -25.56
C VAL A 173 24.82 2.65 -25.42
N VAL A 174 24.49 1.99 -26.54
CA VAL A 174 23.93 0.64 -26.55
C VAL A 174 25.07 -0.36 -26.63
N GLY A 175 25.27 -1.13 -25.55
CA GLY A 175 26.29 -2.17 -25.42
C GLY A 175 26.46 -2.62 -23.95
N VAL A 176 27.26 -3.68 -23.69
CA VAL A 176 27.55 -4.16 -22.32
C VAL A 176 28.12 -3.05 -21.43
N ALA A 177 28.93 -2.15 -22.01
CA ALA A 177 29.42 -0.95 -21.34
C ALA A 177 28.30 0.05 -20.96
N GLY A 178 27.23 0.13 -21.75
CA GLY A 178 26.04 0.95 -21.46
C GLY A 178 25.17 0.36 -20.35
N ILE A 179 25.05 -0.97 -20.30
CA ILE A 179 24.35 -1.67 -19.20
C ILE A 179 25.12 -1.48 -17.89
N LEU A 180 26.44 -1.69 -17.89
CA LEU A 180 27.29 -1.49 -16.71
C LEU A 180 27.23 -0.03 -16.22
N ARG A 181 27.24 0.94 -17.14
CA ARG A 181 27.06 2.36 -16.80
C ARG A 181 25.68 2.65 -16.22
N LYS A 182 24.61 2.10 -16.80
CA LYS A 182 23.24 2.27 -16.29
C LYS A 182 23.05 1.60 -14.93
N GLU A 183 23.71 0.48 -14.69
CA GLU A 183 23.70 -0.18 -13.40
C GLU A 183 24.45 0.67 -12.37
N GLN A 184 25.65 1.14 -12.68
CA GLN A 184 26.41 2.05 -11.83
C GLN A 184 25.65 3.35 -11.52
N GLU A 185 25.03 3.97 -12.53
CA GLU A 185 24.21 5.19 -12.35
C GLU A 185 22.97 4.90 -11.47
N LYS A 186 22.39 3.69 -11.55
CA LYS A 186 21.32 3.28 -10.61
C LYS A 186 21.84 3.13 -9.20
N TRP A 187 22.99 2.49 -9.00
CA TRP A 187 23.62 2.36 -7.68
C TRP A 187 23.91 3.73 -7.07
N GLU A 188 24.51 4.65 -7.84
CA GLU A 188 24.81 6.02 -7.40
C GLU A 188 23.53 6.82 -7.09
N ASN A 189 22.49 6.68 -7.89
CA ASN A 189 21.22 7.35 -7.64
C ASN A 189 20.48 6.76 -6.42
N THR A 190 20.54 5.44 -6.23
CA THR A 190 19.98 4.79 -5.03
C THR A 190 20.76 5.18 -3.78
N ASP A 191 22.10 5.24 -3.84
CA ASP A 191 22.94 5.67 -2.72
C ASP A 191 22.65 7.12 -2.34
N LYS A 192 22.55 8.01 -3.33
CA LYS A 192 22.16 9.40 -3.08
C LYS A 192 20.76 9.52 -2.47
N SER A 193 19.78 8.80 -3.01
CA SER A 193 18.42 8.78 -2.46
C SER A 193 18.38 8.23 -1.03
N LEU A 194 19.25 7.27 -0.70
CA LEU A 194 19.37 6.69 0.63
C LEU A 194 20.04 7.67 1.60
N GLN A 195 21.07 8.41 1.16
CA GLN A 195 21.69 9.48 1.94
C GLN A 195 20.71 10.62 2.22
N ASP A 196 19.95 11.08 1.22
CA ASP A 196 18.91 12.10 1.38
C ASP A 196 17.85 11.62 2.39
N ALA A 197 17.40 10.36 2.29
CA ALA A 197 16.47 9.78 3.25
C ALA A 197 17.03 9.71 4.68
N PHE A 198 18.31 9.40 4.86
CA PHE A 198 18.95 9.43 6.18
C PHE A 198 19.08 10.85 6.75
N GLN A 199 19.31 11.84 5.89
CA GLN A 199 19.37 13.24 6.29
C GLN A 199 18.00 13.73 6.75
N ASP A 200 16.94 13.39 6.01
CA ASP A 200 15.55 13.70 6.38
C ASP A 200 15.14 12.99 7.68
N LEU A 201 15.53 11.73 7.85
CA LEU A 201 15.30 10.99 9.08
C LEU A 201 16.00 11.68 10.27
N ASN A 202 17.26 12.10 10.11
CA ASN A 202 17.98 12.82 11.16
C ASN A 202 17.35 14.17 11.50
N ALA A 203 16.87 14.91 10.49
CA ALA A 203 16.14 16.15 10.71
C ALA A 203 14.83 15.89 11.49
N LEU A 204 14.09 14.84 11.13
CA LEU A 204 12.90 14.41 11.84
C LEU A 204 13.20 13.98 13.28
N MET A 205 14.24 13.17 13.51
CA MET A 205 14.68 12.76 14.85
C MET A 205 15.07 13.97 15.70
N SER A 206 15.75 14.95 15.12
CA SER A 206 16.10 16.19 15.83
C SER A 206 14.85 16.96 16.26
N LYS A 207 13.85 17.06 15.38
CA LYS A 207 12.58 17.75 15.69
C LYS A 207 11.75 16.99 16.71
N ALA A 208 11.71 15.67 16.62
CA ALA A 208 11.05 14.83 17.62
C ALA A 208 11.74 14.94 18.98
N LYS A 209 13.09 14.97 19.03
CA LYS A 209 13.84 15.17 20.27
C LYS A 209 13.58 16.54 20.90
N GLU A 210 13.53 17.60 20.10
CA GLU A 210 13.15 18.95 20.57
C GLU A 210 11.73 18.95 21.17
N MET A 211 10.77 18.28 20.53
CA MET A 211 9.39 18.17 20.99
C MET A 211 9.28 17.35 22.29
N VAL A 212 10.01 16.23 22.41
CA VAL A 212 10.04 15.41 23.63
C VAL A 212 10.69 16.17 24.79
N LEU A 213 11.81 16.85 24.55
CA LEU A 213 12.47 17.67 25.57
C LEU A 213 11.57 18.82 26.04
N LEU A 214 10.77 19.42 25.14
CA LEU A 214 9.80 20.43 25.52
C LEU A 214 8.69 19.84 26.40
N ALA A 215 8.16 18.67 26.04
CA ALA A 215 7.16 17.96 26.82
C ALA A 215 7.69 17.55 28.21
N GLU A 216 8.92 17.05 28.30
CA GLU A 216 9.59 16.72 29.57
C GLU A 216 9.85 17.96 30.42
N LYS A 217 10.27 19.08 29.81
CA LYS A 217 10.48 20.36 30.51
C LYS A 217 9.16 20.94 31.02
N MET A 218 8.07 20.82 30.27
CA MET A 218 6.74 21.20 30.70
C MET A 218 6.25 20.30 31.84
N ARG A 219 6.41 18.98 31.71
CA ARG A 219 6.10 18.01 32.76
C ARG A 219 6.90 18.30 34.04
N SER A 220 8.20 18.56 33.93
CA SER A 220 9.06 18.88 35.08
C SER A 220 8.66 20.20 35.73
N LYS A 221 8.32 21.24 34.96
CA LYS A 221 7.80 22.50 35.52
C LYS A 221 6.44 22.34 36.21
N LEU A 222 5.57 21.48 35.69
CA LEU A 222 4.27 21.18 36.32
C LEU A 222 4.43 20.36 37.60
N LEU A 223 5.38 19.41 37.64
CA LEU A 223 5.71 18.65 38.86
C LEU A 223 6.47 19.51 39.89
N SER A 224 7.30 20.46 39.45
CA SER A 224 8.07 21.36 40.33
C SER A 224 7.29 22.59 40.78
N GLY A 225 6.19 22.93 40.10
CA GLY A 225 5.29 24.03 40.43
C GLY A 225 4.41 23.78 41.66
N SER A 226 4.40 22.56 42.19
CA SER A 226 3.57 22.16 43.34
C SER A 226 4.20 22.46 44.71
N ASN A 227 5.40 23.04 44.79
CA ASN A 227 6.14 23.14 46.06
C ASN A 227 6.34 24.56 46.62
N ASN A 228 5.76 25.60 46.02
CA ASN A 228 5.99 27.00 46.43
C ASN A 228 4.73 27.85 46.64
N GLN A 229 3.62 27.26 47.11
CA GLN A 229 2.57 28.04 47.79
C GLN A 229 2.15 27.34 49.08
N THR A 230 2.77 27.80 50.16
CA THR A 230 2.28 27.63 51.53
C THR A 230 0.98 28.43 51.70
N GLY A 231 -0.12 27.74 52.01
CA GLY A 231 -1.23 28.27 52.81
C GLY A 231 -2.51 28.59 52.04
N GLY A 232 -3.54 27.76 52.21
CA GLY A 232 -4.92 28.10 51.88
C GLY A 232 -5.78 26.88 51.52
N VAL A 233 -6.66 26.48 52.43
CA VAL A 233 -7.65 25.40 52.28
C VAL A 233 -8.71 25.79 51.23
N GLY A 234 -9.06 24.87 50.30
CA GLY A 234 -10.34 24.93 49.56
C GLY A 234 -10.32 24.43 48.12
N ASP A 235 -10.81 23.20 47.92
CA ASP A 235 -11.75 22.80 46.84
C ASP A 235 -11.44 22.98 45.34
N ASP A 236 -10.24 23.41 44.92
CA ASP A 236 -9.90 23.55 43.47
C ASP A 236 -9.15 22.34 42.86
N GLU A 237 -8.95 21.26 43.62
CA GLU A 237 -8.12 20.12 43.19
C GLU A 237 -8.82 19.17 42.18
N LEU A 238 -10.14 19.28 42.02
CA LEU A 238 -10.90 18.41 41.10
C LEU A 238 -10.99 18.97 39.66
N GLY A 239 -11.02 20.30 39.50
CA GLY A 239 -11.17 20.94 38.17
C GLY A 239 -9.91 20.86 37.30
N SER A 240 -8.74 20.96 37.91
CA SER A 240 -7.45 20.94 37.19
C SER A 240 -7.11 19.60 36.54
N LYS A 241 -7.66 18.49 37.05
CA LYS A 241 -7.43 17.14 36.52
C LYS A 241 -8.37 16.79 35.38
N GLU A 242 -9.62 17.26 35.43
CA GLU A 242 -10.58 17.11 34.33
C GLU A 242 -10.24 18.04 33.16
N GLU A 243 -9.84 19.30 33.42
CA GLU A 243 -9.38 20.22 32.36
C GLU A 243 -8.06 19.75 31.72
N MET A 244 -7.18 19.09 32.50
CA MET A 244 -5.99 18.40 32.00
C MET A 244 -6.36 17.17 31.14
N GLN A 245 -7.39 16.43 31.53
CA GLN A 245 -7.92 15.31 30.76
C GLN A 245 -8.53 15.81 29.43
N ASP A 246 -9.27 16.92 29.45
CA ASP A 246 -9.94 17.54 28.30
C ASP A 246 -8.93 18.16 27.31
N TRP A 247 -7.86 18.78 27.81
CA TRP A 247 -6.74 19.22 26.96
C TRP A 247 -5.97 18.06 26.33
N LEU A 248 -5.75 16.94 27.05
CA LEU A 248 -5.14 15.73 26.46
C LEU A 248 -6.04 15.05 25.42
N LEU A 249 -7.36 15.08 25.64
CA LEU A 249 -8.37 14.57 24.70
C LEU A 249 -8.45 15.45 23.43
N SER A 250 -8.36 16.78 23.58
CA SER A 250 -8.43 17.76 22.50
C SER A 250 -7.17 17.77 21.59
N VAL A 251 -6.02 17.32 22.10
CA VAL A 251 -4.77 17.13 21.33
C VAL A 251 -4.78 15.82 20.50
N GLY A 252 -5.83 14.99 20.60
CA GLY A 252 -5.96 13.77 19.79
C GLY A 252 -5.10 12.60 20.29
N ILE A 253 -4.57 12.68 21.52
CA ILE A 253 -3.85 11.58 22.20
C ILE A 253 -4.85 10.73 23.00
N ALA A 254 -6.02 10.44 22.42
CA ALA A 254 -6.88 9.37 22.91
C ALA A 254 -6.49 8.07 22.20
N SER A 255 -5.24 7.66 22.37
CA SER A 255 -4.78 6.33 21.98
C SER A 255 -5.05 5.36 23.15
N PRO A 256 -5.57 4.15 22.88
CA PRO A 256 -5.76 3.13 23.90
C PRO A 256 -4.41 2.77 24.53
N VAL A 257 -4.27 2.98 25.85
CA VAL A 257 -3.17 2.57 26.75
C VAL A 257 -2.01 1.88 26.02
N THR A 258 -0.97 2.66 25.71
CA THR A 258 0.28 2.18 25.11
C THR A 258 1.38 2.11 26.17
N LYS A 259 2.37 1.23 25.99
CA LYS A 259 3.44 1.00 26.97
C LYS A 259 4.27 2.26 27.21
N GLU A 260 4.34 3.10 26.18
CA GLU A 260 5.09 4.35 26.11
C GLU A 260 4.39 5.50 26.86
N SER A 261 3.06 5.48 26.98
CA SER A 261 2.27 6.55 27.60
C SER A 261 1.96 6.32 29.08
N ALA A 262 1.79 5.06 29.51
CA ALA A 262 1.34 4.72 30.87
C ALA A 262 2.44 4.19 31.81
N GLY A 263 3.61 3.80 31.31
CA GLY A 263 4.75 3.34 32.11
C GLY A 263 4.36 2.27 33.14
N ALA A 264 4.64 2.52 34.43
CA ALA A 264 4.35 1.58 35.52
C ALA A 264 2.85 1.28 35.76
N LEU A 265 1.92 2.09 35.22
CA LEU A 265 0.47 1.90 35.36
C LEU A 265 -0.17 1.21 34.14
N TYR A 266 0.63 0.88 33.13
CA TYR A 266 0.18 0.25 31.89
C TYR A 266 -0.71 -0.97 32.13
N HIS A 267 -0.21 -1.95 32.89
CA HIS A 267 -0.95 -3.19 33.16
C HIS A 267 -2.22 -2.95 33.99
N GLN A 268 -2.22 -1.94 34.85
CA GLN A 268 -3.39 -1.60 35.67
C GLN A 268 -4.53 -1.01 34.83
N GLN A 269 -4.21 -0.10 33.91
CA GLN A 269 -5.20 0.48 33.00
C GLN A 269 -5.66 -0.56 31.97
N LEU A 270 -4.74 -1.36 31.42
CA LEU A 270 -5.06 -2.46 30.51
C LEU A 270 -6.00 -3.47 31.17
N SER A 271 -5.78 -3.82 32.44
CA SER A 271 -6.63 -4.72 33.21
C SER A 271 -8.07 -4.22 33.33
N ARG A 272 -8.29 -2.93 33.57
CA ARG A 272 -9.64 -2.33 33.62
C ARG A 272 -10.32 -2.32 32.25
N GLN A 273 -9.61 -1.90 31.20
CA GLN A 273 -10.16 -1.91 29.83
C GLN A 273 -10.51 -3.33 29.37
N LEU A 274 -9.64 -4.29 29.68
CA LEU A 274 -9.87 -5.69 29.34
C LEU A 274 -11.08 -6.24 30.09
N ALA A 275 -11.27 -5.86 31.36
CA ALA A 275 -12.46 -6.22 32.11
C ALA A 275 -13.70 -5.72 31.37
N ASP A 276 -13.83 -4.42 31.10
CA ASP A 276 -15.03 -3.88 30.46
C ASP A 276 -15.32 -4.52 29.09
N PHE A 277 -14.27 -4.83 28.33
CA PHE A 277 -14.39 -5.50 27.05
C PHE A 277 -14.93 -6.93 27.16
N VAL A 278 -14.42 -7.72 28.11
CA VAL A 278 -14.72 -9.16 28.21
C VAL A 278 -16.17 -9.42 28.63
N LYS A 279 -16.90 -8.43 29.16
CA LYS A 279 -18.29 -8.58 29.62
C LYS A 279 -19.20 -9.19 28.55
N LYS A 280 -19.28 -8.52 27.40
CA LYS A 280 -20.19 -8.92 26.31
C LYS A 280 -19.78 -10.25 25.66
N PRO A 281 -18.49 -10.50 25.34
CA PRO A 281 -18.03 -11.81 24.86
C PRO A 281 -18.32 -12.95 25.85
N LEU A 282 -18.13 -12.71 27.14
CA LEU A 282 -18.29 -13.74 28.18
C LEU A 282 -19.76 -14.09 28.42
N GLU A 283 -20.65 -13.10 28.44
CA GLU A 283 -22.11 -13.32 28.49
C GLU A 283 -22.59 -14.16 27.28
N ARG A 284 -22.08 -13.86 26.09
CA ARG A 284 -22.40 -14.61 24.85
C ARG A 284 -21.87 -16.05 24.87
N ALA A 285 -20.71 -16.28 25.48
CA ALA A 285 -20.09 -17.60 25.57
C ALA A 285 -20.59 -18.45 26.76
N GLY A 286 -21.63 -18.00 27.47
CA GLY A 286 -22.22 -18.77 28.57
C GLY A 286 -21.55 -18.57 29.93
N GLY A 287 -20.57 -17.67 30.06
CA GLY A 287 -19.94 -17.31 31.34
C GLY A 287 -18.51 -17.83 31.54
N MET A 288 -17.94 -18.53 30.55
CA MET A 288 -16.55 -18.99 30.55
C MET A 288 -15.94 -18.86 29.15
N MET A 289 -14.67 -18.45 29.05
CA MET A 289 -13.96 -18.33 27.78
C MET A 289 -12.47 -18.62 27.96
N ASN A 290 -11.84 -19.18 26.93
CA ASN A 290 -10.39 -19.39 26.89
C ASN A 290 -9.66 -18.04 26.75
N LEU A 291 -8.55 -17.87 27.44
CA LEU A 291 -7.73 -16.65 27.36
C LEU A 291 -7.22 -16.40 25.94
N ILE A 292 -6.95 -17.47 25.18
CA ILE A 292 -6.51 -17.37 23.77
C ILE A 292 -7.60 -16.70 22.92
N ASP A 293 -8.86 -17.06 23.13
CA ASP A 293 -9.98 -16.46 22.39
C ASP A 293 -10.16 -14.99 22.77
N ILE A 294 -9.98 -14.67 24.06
CA ILE A 294 -10.02 -13.28 24.56
C ILE A 294 -8.91 -12.45 23.93
N TYR A 295 -7.68 -12.98 23.87
CA TYR A 295 -6.55 -12.33 23.20
C TYR A 295 -6.88 -11.98 21.76
N CYS A 296 -7.37 -12.97 20.99
CA CYS A 296 -7.73 -12.80 19.59
C CYS A 296 -8.87 -11.77 19.41
N LEU A 297 -9.92 -11.84 20.24
CA LEU A 297 -11.07 -10.93 20.17
C LEU A 297 -10.67 -9.50 20.54
N PHE A 298 -9.86 -9.32 21.58
CA PHE A 298 -9.43 -8.01 22.04
C PHE A 298 -8.52 -7.32 21.02
N ASN A 299 -7.53 -8.03 20.48
CA ASN A 299 -6.64 -7.50 19.44
C ASN A 299 -7.39 -7.23 18.13
N ARG A 300 -8.36 -8.07 17.77
CA ARG A 300 -9.23 -7.82 16.60
C ARG A 300 -10.12 -6.59 16.78
N ALA A 301 -10.56 -6.30 18.01
CA ALA A 301 -11.37 -5.12 18.31
C ALA A 301 -10.56 -3.83 18.35
N ARG A 302 -9.28 -3.88 18.79
CA ARG A 302 -8.37 -2.72 18.80
C ARG A 302 -7.94 -2.27 17.40
N GLY A 303 -7.70 -3.21 16.48
CA GLY A 303 -7.35 -2.93 15.07
C GLY A 303 -5.90 -2.45 14.86
N THR A 304 -5.47 -1.41 15.59
CA THR A 304 -4.08 -0.92 15.64
C THR A 304 -3.55 -0.99 17.07
N GLU A 305 -2.22 -1.05 17.26
CA GLU A 305 -1.55 -1.16 18.58
C GLU A 305 -1.92 -2.45 19.35
N LEU A 306 -1.45 -3.58 18.83
CA LEU A 306 -1.69 -4.90 19.39
C LEU A 306 -1.02 -5.05 20.76
N ILE A 307 -1.70 -5.72 21.69
CA ILE A 307 -1.10 -6.13 22.96
C ILE A 307 -0.36 -7.45 22.80
N SER A 308 0.74 -7.63 23.55
CA SER A 308 1.45 -8.91 23.59
C SER A 308 0.69 -9.93 24.45
N PRO A 309 0.91 -11.25 24.23
CA PRO A 309 0.33 -12.29 25.08
C PRO A 309 0.73 -12.17 26.56
N ASP A 310 1.98 -11.78 26.83
CA ASP A 310 2.50 -11.60 28.19
C ASP A 310 1.82 -10.42 28.90
N ASP A 311 1.61 -9.31 28.19
CA ASP A 311 0.94 -8.13 28.74
C ASP A 311 -0.52 -8.43 29.12
N LEU A 312 -1.21 -9.23 28.29
CA LEU A 312 -2.56 -9.71 28.57
C LEU A 312 -2.57 -10.56 29.85
N LEU A 313 -1.63 -11.50 29.99
CA LEU A 313 -1.50 -12.35 31.18
C LEU A 313 -1.28 -11.53 32.45
N GLN A 314 -0.36 -10.56 32.40
CA GLN A 314 -0.10 -9.65 33.52
C GLN A 314 -1.35 -8.84 33.87
N ALA A 315 -2.07 -8.30 32.89
CA ALA A 315 -3.32 -7.56 33.11
C ALA A 315 -4.44 -8.43 33.72
N CYS A 316 -4.57 -9.69 33.28
CA CYS A 316 -5.53 -10.64 33.84
C CYS A 316 -5.18 -11.05 35.28
N SER A 317 -3.90 -11.19 35.60
CA SER A 317 -3.46 -11.52 36.97
C SER A 317 -3.82 -10.44 38.00
N LEU A 318 -3.95 -9.20 37.55
CA LEU A 318 -4.35 -8.08 38.40
C LEU A 318 -5.84 -8.10 38.76
N TRP A 319 -6.69 -8.84 38.05
CA TRP A 319 -8.11 -8.98 38.39
C TRP A 319 -8.38 -9.69 39.72
N GLU A 320 -7.39 -10.40 40.28
CA GLU A 320 -7.51 -10.94 41.64
C GLU A 320 -7.42 -9.85 42.70
N LYS A 321 -6.70 -8.76 42.40
CA LYS A 321 -6.46 -7.62 43.32
C LYS A 321 -7.50 -6.52 43.18
N PHE A 322 -8.10 -6.38 41.99
CA PHE A 322 -9.21 -5.47 41.74
C PHE A 322 -10.54 -6.21 41.91
N ASP A 323 -11.52 -5.65 42.62
CA ASP A 323 -12.84 -6.28 42.75
C ASP A 323 -13.67 -6.16 41.47
N VAL A 324 -13.28 -6.91 40.44
CA VAL A 324 -13.89 -6.93 39.12
C VAL A 324 -14.83 -8.13 39.01
N TYR A 325 -15.87 -8.04 38.18
CA TYR A 325 -16.86 -9.10 37.98
C TYR A 325 -16.30 -10.37 37.29
N VAL A 326 -15.11 -10.30 36.68
CA VAL A 326 -14.40 -11.45 36.09
C VAL A 326 -13.31 -11.99 37.03
N ARG A 327 -13.03 -13.28 36.91
CA ARG A 327 -11.86 -13.93 37.53
C ARG A 327 -11.09 -14.71 36.48
N PHE A 328 -9.77 -14.63 36.56
CA PHE A 328 -8.83 -15.42 35.79
C PHE A 328 -8.39 -16.64 36.60
N ARG A 329 -8.25 -17.81 35.97
CA ARG A 329 -7.69 -19.01 36.60
C ARG A 329 -6.75 -19.74 35.64
N ALA A 330 -5.59 -20.10 36.16
CA ALA A 330 -4.66 -21.03 35.54
C ALA A 330 -4.76 -22.40 36.22
N ASN A 331 -4.99 -23.47 35.45
CA ASN A 331 -4.89 -24.84 35.98
C ASN A 331 -3.46 -25.36 35.78
N LEU A 332 -2.79 -25.73 36.88
CA LEU A 332 -1.37 -26.12 36.90
C LEU A 332 -1.08 -27.52 36.33
N ASN A 333 -2.10 -28.37 36.14
CA ASN A 333 -1.91 -29.79 35.79
C ASN A 333 -1.97 -30.07 34.27
N SER A 334 -2.28 -29.07 33.45
CA SER A 334 -2.18 -29.15 31.99
C SER A 334 -1.90 -27.74 31.48
N ALA A 335 -0.78 -27.54 30.79
CA ALA A 335 -0.24 -26.25 30.38
C ALA A 335 -1.11 -25.45 29.37
N THR A 336 -2.40 -25.77 29.23
CA THR A 336 -3.26 -25.30 28.13
C THR A 336 -4.64 -24.82 28.55
N SER A 337 -4.94 -24.67 29.85
CA SER A 337 -6.26 -24.19 30.30
C SER A 337 -6.15 -22.90 31.12
N LEU A 338 -6.01 -21.78 30.42
CA LEU A 338 -6.14 -20.43 30.96
C LEU A 338 -7.57 -19.95 30.68
N ILE A 339 -8.40 -19.86 31.72
CA ILE A 339 -9.84 -19.60 31.57
C ILE A 339 -10.22 -18.33 32.32
N VAL A 340 -11.05 -17.51 31.70
CA VAL A 340 -11.69 -16.34 32.32
C VAL A 340 -13.18 -16.64 32.49
N PHE A 341 -13.72 -16.35 33.67
CA PHE A 341 -15.12 -16.61 34.00
C PHE A 341 -15.74 -15.53 34.88
N GLU A 342 -17.07 -15.49 34.88
CA GLU A 342 -17.86 -14.52 35.63
C GLU A 342 -18.05 -14.96 37.09
N LYS A 343 -17.77 -14.07 38.06
CA LYS A 343 -17.86 -14.37 39.50
C LYS A 343 -19.26 -14.84 39.93
N ILE A 344 -20.33 -14.32 39.31
CA ILE A 344 -21.72 -14.53 39.74
C ILE A 344 -22.23 -15.96 39.43
N LYS A 345 -21.63 -16.68 38.47
CA LYS A 345 -22.08 -18.02 38.06
C LYS A 345 -21.47 -19.18 38.86
N ILE A 346 -20.63 -18.90 39.86
CA ILE A 346 -20.05 -19.94 40.73
C ILE A 346 -20.84 -20.02 42.02
N PHE A 347 -22.00 -20.68 41.94
CA PHE A 347 -22.62 -21.31 43.11
C PHE A 347 -22.87 -22.80 42.88
N ASN A 348 -22.07 -23.44 42.01
CA ASN A 348 -22.08 -24.88 41.87
C ASN A 348 -20.67 -25.43 41.55
N PRO A 349 -19.98 -26.09 42.49
CA PRO A 349 -18.68 -26.70 42.23
C PRO A 349 -18.72 -27.83 41.18
N PHE A 350 -19.91 -28.25 40.73
CA PHE A 350 -20.12 -29.26 39.69
C PHE A 350 -20.07 -28.73 38.24
N PHE A 351 -20.12 -27.42 38.01
CA PHE A 351 -20.25 -26.88 36.64
C PHE A 351 -18.96 -27.01 35.80
N ILE A 352 -17.82 -27.26 36.45
CA ILE A 352 -16.53 -27.49 35.77
C ILE A 352 -16.48 -28.90 35.14
N LEU A 353 -17.35 -29.84 35.55
CA LEU A 353 -17.35 -31.23 35.08
C LEU A 353 -18.31 -31.51 33.91
N TYR A 354 -19.17 -30.56 33.51
CA TYR A 354 -20.30 -30.80 32.60
C TYR A 354 -20.23 -30.04 31.27
N SER A 355 -19.03 -29.77 30.75
CA SER A 355 -18.87 -29.42 29.33
C SER A 355 -18.40 -30.66 28.55
N PRO A 356 -19.16 -31.13 27.55
CA PRO A 356 -18.89 -32.40 26.85
C PRO A 356 -17.61 -32.42 26.02
N VAL A 357 -16.86 -31.32 25.98
CA VAL A 357 -15.58 -31.21 25.26
C VAL A 357 -14.38 -31.59 26.15
N ILE A 358 -14.57 -31.74 27.48
CA ILE A 358 -13.48 -32.02 28.44
C ILE A 358 -13.64 -33.40 29.14
N SER A 359 -14.67 -34.19 28.81
CA SER A 359 -14.94 -35.48 29.48
C SER A 359 -13.98 -36.63 29.14
N LEU A 360 -12.85 -36.40 28.47
CA LEU A 360 -11.96 -37.48 28.00
C LEU A 360 -10.59 -37.58 28.69
N VAL A 361 -10.30 -36.79 29.73
CA VAL A 361 -8.97 -36.83 30.41
C VAL A 361 -9.07 -36.94 31.95
N LEU A 362 -10.15 -37.52 32.48
CA LEU A 362 -10.26 -37.83 33.92
C LEU A 362 -10.74 -39.27 34.16
N ILE A 363 -10.16 -40.20 33.40
CA ILE A 363 -10.07 -41.61 33.79
C ILE A 363 -8.60 -42.00 33.60
N PHE A 364 -7.81 -41.74 34.65
CA PHE A 364 -6.66 -42.48 35.18
C PHE A 364 -5.73 -41.56 35.97
#